data_AF-A0A182T7B2-F1
#
_entry.id   AF-A0A182T7B2-F1
#
_cell.length_a   1.000
_cell.length_b   1.000
_cell.length_c   1.000
_cell.angle_alpha   90.00
_cell.angle_beta   90.00
_cell.angle_gamma   90.00
#
_symmetry.space_group_name_H-M   'P 1'
#
loop_
_entity.id
_entity.type
_entity.pdbx_description
1 polymer ?
#
loop_
_entity_poly.entity_id
_entity_poly.type
_entity_poly.pdbx_seq_one_letter_code
_entity_poly.pdbx_strand_id
1 'polypeptide(L)'
;MNKNRGLTPLAAVLVLSGSLVLTGCNDKETQQQGAQHPAPTVGVVTLKAEPLNITTDLPGRTAAYRIAEVRPQVSGIILKRNFTEGSDIKAGVSLYQIDPATYQAAYDSAKGDLAKAQAAAEIARLTVARYKPLLGTNYV
;
A
#
# COMPACT_ATOMS: atom_id res chain seq x y z
N MET A 1 68.55 -1.20 68.99
CA MET A 1 69.43 -1.97 69.90
C MET A 1 70.43 -2.73 69.05
N ASN A 2 71.60 -2.11 68.81
CA ASN A 2 72.95 -2.58 69.25
C ASN A 2 73.45 -3.81 68.47
N LYS A 3 74.68 -3.93 67.93
CA LYS A 3 75.91 -3.10 67.85
C LYS A 3 76.93 -4.05 67.13
N ASN A 4 77.67 -3.70 66.08
CA ASN A 4 79.09 -3.28 66.09
C ASN A 4 79.66 -3.66 64.69
N ARG A 5 80.23 -2.78 63.84
CA ARG A 5 81.49 -2.00 63.90
C ARG A 5 82.77 -2.85 63.90
N GLY A 6 83.43 -2.89 62.73
CA GLY A 6 84.85 -3.23 62.54
C GLY A 6 85.28 -2.66 61.17
N LEU A 7 86.18 -1.67 61.19
CA LEU A 7 86.50 -0.76 60.10
C LEU A 7 87.94 -1.01 59.60
N THR A 8 88.10 -1.06 58.27
CA THR A 8 89.29 -0.75 57.42
C THR A 8 90.47 -1.72 57.35
N PRO A 9 91.30 -1.71 56.27
CA PRO A 9 91.37 -0.71 55.17
C PRO A 9 91.48 -1.29 53.73
N LEU A 10 91.57 -0.37 52.75
CA LEU A 10 92.37 -0.50 51.52
C LEU A 10 91.72 -1.22 50.31
N ALA A 11 90.53 -0.84 49.82
CA ALA A 11 90.27 0.36 49.00
C ALA A 11 91.30 0.72 47.88
N ALA A 12 92.40 -0.01 47.69
CA ALA A 12 93.45 0.35 46.71
C ALA A 12 93.73 -0.71 45.63
N VAL A 13 93.13 -1.91 45.69
CA VAL A 13 93.35 -2.97 44.68
C VAL A 13 92.25 -3.00 43.60
N LEU A 14 91.15 -2.26 43.80
CA LEU A 14 89.95 -2.31 42.96
C LEU A 14 90.02 -1.47 41.66
N VAL A 15 91.12 -0.78 41.39
CA VAL A 15 91.25 0.13 40.22
C VAL A 15 92.12 -0.44 39.10
N LEU A 16 92.83 -1.56 39.30
CA LEU A 16 93.76 -2.11 38.30
C LEU A 16 93.23 -3.33 37.51
N SER A 17 92.05 -3.85 37.84
CA SER A 17 91.50 -5.09 37.24
C SER A 17 90.41 -4.86 36.18
N GLY A 18 90.18 -3.61 35.75
CA GLY A 18 89.05 -3.24 34.86
C GLY A 18 89.33 -3.24 33.35
N SER A 19 90.54 -3.60 32.89
CA SER A 19 90.98 -3.30 31.52
C SER A 19 91.11 -4.50 30.57
N LEU A 20 90.78 -5.71 31.01
CA LEU A 20 90.74 -6.95 30.20
C LEU A 20 89.39 -7.60 30.55
N VAL A 21 88.35 -7.73 29.72
CA VAL A 21 88.29 -8.23 28.35
C VAL A 21 86.92 -7.85 27.78
N LEU A 22 86.88 -6.94 26.82
CA LEU A 22 85.71 -6.56 26.04
C LEU A 22 85.70 -7.43 24.75
N THR A 23 85.08 -8.62 24.77
CA THR A 23 84.83 -9.40 23.53
C THR A 23 83.39 -9.21 23.10
N GLY A 24 83.18 -8.31 22.12
CA GLY A 24 81.94 -8.23 21.36
C GLY A 24 81.96 -9.21 20.18
N CYS A 25 80.96 -10.08 20.07
CA CYS A 25 80.70 -10.83 18.84
C CYS A 25 79.93 -9.93 17.86
N ASN A 26 80.50 -9.72 16.68
CA ASN A 26 79.86 -9.05 15.56
C ASN A 26 80.17 -9.86 14.29
N ASP A 27 79.27 -10.80 13.95
CA ASP A 27 79.27 -11.45 12.64
C ASP A 27 78.30 -10.70 11.72
N LYS A 28 78.91 -9.94 10.81
CA LYS A 28 78.28 -9.35 9.64
C LYS A 28 78.28 -10.37 8.50
N GLU A 29 77.20 -10.29 7.72
CA GLU A 29 77.10 -10.64 6.29
C GLU A 29 77.00 -12.12 5.89
N THR A 30 75.76 -12.54 5.65
CA THR A 30 75.45 -13.39 4.49
C THR A 30 74.53 -12.60 3.56
N GLN A 31 75.11 -11.94 2.56
CA GLN A 31 74.39 -11.52 1.37
C GLN A 31 74.03 -12.77 0.56
N GLN A 32 72.74 -12.95 0.24
CA GLN A 32 72.30 -13.91 -0.75
C GLN A 32 71.39 -13.22 -1.77
N GLN A 33 72.00 -12.97 -2.93
CA GLN A 33 71.49 -12.93 -4.31
C GLN A 33 70.02 -12.53 -4.55
N GLY A 34 69.86 -11.50 -5.40
CA GLY A 34 68.59 -11.08 -5.95
C GLY A 34 67.84 -12.22 -6.64
N ALA A 35 66.72 -12.61 -6.02
CA ALA A 35 65.68 -13.38 -6.68
C ALA A 35 64.70 -12.38 -7.31
N GLN A 36 64.51 -12.47 -8.62
CA GLN A 36 63.38 -11.85 -9.28
C GLN A 36 62.13 -12.54 -8.73
N HIS A 37 61.49 -11.93 -7.72
CA HIS A 37 60.31 -12.50 -7.11
C HIS A 37 59.25 -12.71 -8.21
N PRO A 38 58.73 -13.94 -8.40
CA PRO A 38 57.67 -14.15 -9.38
C PRO A 38 56.50 -13.25 -9.01
N ALA A 39 55.94 -12.56 -10.02
CA ALA A 39 54.80 -11.68 -9.80
C ALA A 39 53.72 -12.45 -9.02
N PRO A 40 53.22 -11.89 -7.91
CA PRO A 40 52.30 -12.60 -7.04
C PRO A 40 51.07 -13.01 -7.85
N THR A 41 50.67 -14.28 -7.73
CA THR A 41 49.47 -14.78 -8.41
C THR A 41 48.25 -14.09 -7.82
N VAL A 42 47.57 -13.29 -8.64
CA VAL A 42 46.34 -12.60 -8.26
C VAL A 42 45.13 -13.27 -8.91
N GLY A 43 44.04 -13.38 -8.16
CA GLY A 43 42.75 -13.79 -8.71
C GLY A 43 42.12 -12.62 -9.47
N VAL A 44 41.77 -12.83 -10.73
CA VAL A 44 41.01 -11.86 -11.54
C VAL A 44 39.63 -12.42 -11.85
N VAL A 45 38.61 -11.55 -11.77
CA VAL A 45 37.25 -11.86 -12.21
C VAL A 45 36.88 -10.85 -13.28
N THR A 46 36.57 -11.35 -14.48
CA THR A 46 36.09 -10.50 -15.59
C THR A 46 34.58 -10.44 -15.54
N LEU A 47 34.03 -9.26 -15.20
CA LEU A 47 32.60 -9.03 -15.18
C LEU A 47 32.07 -8.79 -16.59
N LYS A 48 30.88 -9.32 -16.89
CA LYS A 48 30.11 -8.98 -18.08
C LYS A 48 28.91 -8.15 -17.66
N ALA A 49 28.68 -7.05 -18.35
CA ALA A 49 27.49 -6.24 -18.13
C ALA A 49 26.30 -6.96 -18.74
N GLU A 50 25.35 -7.34 -17.90
CA GLU A 50 24.06 -7.88 -18.30
C GLU A 50 22.95 -7.08 -17.61
N PRO A 51 21.79 -6.88 -18.26
CA PRO A 51 20.64 -6.24 -17.63
C PRO A 51 20.19 -7.02 -16.39
N LEU A 52 20.23 -6.37 -15.23
CA LEU A 52 19.73 -6.92 -13.97
C LEU A 52 18.38 -6.28 -13.64
N ASN A 53 17.33 -7.09 -13.64
CA ASN A 53 16.00 -6.64 -13.20
C ASN A 53 15.97 -6.57 -11.67
N ILE A 54 15.95 -5.35 -11.13
CA ILE A 54 15.75 -5.11 -9.70
C ILE A 54 14.25 -4.93 -9.46
N THR A 55 13.66 -5.86 -8.72
CA THR A 55 12.27 -5.75 -8.25
C THR A 55 12.24 -5.47 -6.75
N THR A 56 11.18 -4.82 -6.28
CA THR A 56 10.94 -4.58 -4.85
C THR A 56 9.56 -5.13 -4.52
N ASP A 57 9.51 -6.03 -3.56
CA ASP A 57 8.25 -6.59 -3.06
C ASP A 57 7.66 -5.64 -2.01
N LEU A 58 6.43 -5.21 -2.23
CA LEU A 58 5.72 -4.28 -1.36
C LEU A 58 4.34 -4.88 -1.06
N PRO A 59 3.92 -4.92 0.22
CA PRO A 59 2.62 -5.46 0.58
C PRO A 59 1.50 -4.57 0.02
N GLY A 60 0.65 -5.15 -0.81
CA GLY A 60 -0.55 -4.52 -1.36
C GLY A 60 -1.81 -5.19 -0.83
N ARG A 61 -2.88 -4.41 -0.67
CA ARG A 61 -4.23 -4.94 -0.44
C ARG A 61 -5.16 -4.45 -1.55
N THR A 62 -5.87 -5.38 -2.17
CA THR A 62 -6.86 -5.04 -3.19
C THR A 62 -8.15 -4.54 -2.53
N ALA A 63 -8.85 -3.66 -3.24
CA ALA A 63 -10.16 -3.14 -2.85
C ALA A 63 -11.11 -3.22 -4.05
N ALA A 64 -12.41 -3.27 -3.77
CA ALA A 64 -13.42 -3.24 -4.83
C ALA A 64 -13.35 -1.90 -5.59
N TYR A 65 -13.40 -1.96 -6.92
CA TYR A 65 -13.42 -0.75 -7.76
C TYR A 65 -14.62 0.15 -7.47
N ARG A 66 -15.76 -0.47 -7.14
CA ARG A 66 -16.99 0.23 -6.73
C ARG A 66 -17.68 -0.57 -5.64
N ILE A 67 -18.11 0.12 -4.60
CA ILE A 67 -18.94 -0.42 -3.54
C ILE A 67 -20.29 0.28 -3.63
N ALA A 68 -21.37 -0.48 -3.71
CA ALA A 68 -22.73 0.04 -3.74
C ALA A 68 -23.57 -0.71 -2.71
N GLU A 69 -24.09 0.04 -1.73
CA GLU A 69 -25.01 -0.50 -0.75
C GLU A 69 -26.43 -0.44 -1.32
N VAL A 70 -27.10 -1.58 -1.37
CA VAL A 70 -28.50 -1.64 -1.82
C VAL A 70 -29.39 -1.28 -0.65
N ARG A 71 -30.05 -0.12 -0.75
CA ARG A 71 -31.02 0.37 0.23
C ARG A 71 -32.41 0.42 -0.42
N PRO A 72 -33.48 0.04 0.29
CA PRO A 72 -34.82 0.18 -0.24
C PRO A 72 -35.18 1.67 -0.36
N GLN A 73 -35.61 2.08 -1.55
CA GLN A 73 -36.07 3.46 -1.81
C GLN A 73 -37.52 3.70 -1.36
N VAL A 74 -38.24 2.62 -1.08
CA VAL A 74 -39.63 2.62 -0.66
C VAL A 74 -39.79 1.67 0.52
N SER A 75 -40.67 2.02 1.45
CA SER A 75 -40.92 1.21 2.66
C SER A 75 -41.85 0.04 2.35
N GLY A 76 -41.71 -1.07 3.07
CA GLY A 76 -42.63 -2.20 2.96
C GLY A 76 -42.01 -3.50 3.48
N ILE A 77 -42.78 -4.59 3.38
CA ILE A 77 -42.33 -5.92 3.77
C ILE A 77 -41.63 -6.59 2.59
N ILE A 78 -40.51 -7.27 2.84
CA ILE A 78 -39.85 -8.08 1.82
C ILE A 78 -40.62 -9.39 1.65
N LEU A 79 -41.21 -9.60 0.47
CA LEU A 79 -41.92 -10.83 0.12
C LEU A 79 -40.97 -11.93 -0.38
N LYS A 80 -39.96 -11.55 -1.17
CA LYS A 80 -39.07 -12.51 -1.82
C LYS A 80 -37.68 -11.93 -2.05
N ARG A 81 -36.66 -12.78 -1.88
CA ARG A 81 -35.30 -12.56 -2.37
C ARG A 81 -35.16 -13.24 -3.74
N ASN A 82 -34.71 -12.50 -4.73
CA ASN A 82 -34.69 -12.91 -6.14
C ASN A 82 -33.27 -13.23 -6.67
N PHE A 83 -32.30 -13.39 -5.77
CA PHE A 83 -30.92 -13.75 -6.10
C PHE A 83 -30.35 -14.75 -5.09
N THR A 84 -29.26 -15.40 -5.48
CA THR A 84 -28.47 -16.28 -4.60
C THR A 84 -27.35 -15.46 -3.97
N GLU A 85 -27.18 -15.58 -2.65
CA GLU A 85 -26.14 -14.83 -1.95
C GLU A 85 -24.74 -15.23 -2.44
N GLY A 86 -23.88 -14.24 -2.66
CA GLY A 86 -22.53 -14.44 -3.19
C GLY A 86 -22.43 -14.60 -4.71
N SER A 87 -23.55 -14.63 -5.45
CA SER A 87 -23.50 -14.68 -6.93
C SER A 87 -23.30 -13.30 -7.55
N ASP A 88 -22.75 -13.26 -8.76
CA ASP A 88 -22.69 -12.05 -9.58
C ASP A 88 -24.07 -11.60 -10.05
N ILE A 89 -24.31 -10.29 -10.01
CA ILE A 89 -25.58 -9.68 -10.41
C ILE A 89 -25.38 -8.64 -11.50
N LYS A 90 -26.30 -8.60 -12.46
CA LYS A 90 -26.36 -7.55 -13.49
C LYS A 90 -27.17 -6.35 -12.98
N ALA A 91 -26.80 -5.15 -13.42
CA ALA A 91 -27.55 -3.95 -13.10
C ALA A 91 -29.01 -4.06 -13.59
N GLY A 92 -29.95 -3.54 -12.80
CA GLY A 92 -31.39 -3.56 -13.11
C GLY A 92 -32.13 -4.86 -12.76
N VAL A 93 -31.42 -5.91 -12.32
CA VAL A 93 -32.06 -7.14 -11.84
C VAL A 93 -32.79 -6.88 -10.52
N SER A 94 -34.00 -7.42 -10.37
CA SER A 94 -34.74 -7.40 -9.11
C SER A 94 -33.98 -8.21 -8.05
N LEU A 95 -33.53 -7.55 -6.99
CA LEU A 95 -32.87 -8.21 -5.86
C LEU A 95 -33.89 -8.67 -4.82
N TYR A 96 -34.84 -7.79 -4.49
CA TYR A 96 -35.88 -8.05 -3.51
C TYR A 96 -37.23 -7.59 -4.06
N GLN A 97 -38.25 -8.41 -3.84
CA GLN A 97 -39.63 -8.02 -4.06
C GLN A 97 -40.19 -7.46 -2.75
N ILE A 98 -40.45 -6.16 -2.72
CA ILE A 98 -41.21 -5.51 -1.66
C ILE A 98 -42.71 -5.74 -1.95
N ASP A 99 -43.52 -5.93 -0.92
CA ASP A 99 -44.97 -6.07 -1.06
C ASP A 99 -45.56 -4.87 -1.84
N PRO A 100 -46.10 -5.10 -3.05
CA PRO A 100 -46.58 -4.02 -3.89
C PRO A 100 -47.99 -3.59 -3.54
N ALA A 101 -48.74 -4.27 -2.66
CA ALA A 101 -50.19 -4.09 -2.53
C ALA A 101 -50.62 -2.62 -2.32
N THR A 102 -49.97 -1.90 -1.40
CA THR A 102 -50.27 -0.48 -1.14
C THR A 102 -49.85 0.43 -2.28
N TYR A 103 -48.69 0.16 -2.90
CA TYR A 103 -48.19 0.93 -4.04
C TYR A 103 -49.03 0.70 -5.30
N GLN A 104 -49.50 -0.53 -5.51
CA GLN A 104 -50.38 -0.90 -6.62
C GLN A 104 -51.74 -0.22 -6.46
N ALA A 105 -52.33 -0.26 -5.27
CA ALA A 105 -53.58 0.45 -4.99
C ALA A 105 -53.46 1.97 -5.20
N ALA A 106 -52.34 2.57 -4.77
CA ALA A 106 -52.08 3.99 -4.99
C ALA A 106 -51.88 4.32 -6.49
N TYR A 107 -51.17 3.46 -7.22
CA TYR A 107 -50.99 3.59 -8.67
C TYR A 107 -52.32 3.51 -9.43
N ASP A 108 -53.16 2.53 -9.10
CA ASP A 108 -54.47 2.37 -9.73
C ASP A 108 -55.40 3.54 -9.40
N SER A 109 -55.32 4.07 -8.18
CA SER A 109 -56.06 5.29 -7.78
C SER A 109 -55.61 6.50 -8.60
N ALA A 110 -54.30 6.73 -8.72
CA ALA A 110 -53.74 7.82 -9.52
C ALA A 110 -54.12 7.70 -11.02
N LYS A 111 -54.17 6.47 -11.54
CA LYS A 111 -54.63 6.20 -12.91
C LYS A 111 -56.12 6.52 -13.08
N GLY A 112 -56.95 6.21 -12.09
CA GLY A 112 -58.37 6.58 -12.06
C GLY A 112 -58.56 8.10 -12.07
N ASP A 113 -57.80 8.82 -11.23
CA ASP A 113 -57.83 10.28 -11.18
C ASP A 113 -57.37 10.91 -12.50
N LEU A 114 -56.35 10.35 -13.14
CA LEU A 114 -55.91 10.75 -14.48
C LEU A 114 -57.04 10.59 -15.51
N ALA A 115 -57.71 9.44 -15.53
CA ALA A 115 -58.81 9.18 -16.47
C ALA A 115 -59.99 10.16 -16.24
N LYS A 116 -60.34 10.41 -14.98
CA LYS A 116 -61.35 11.41 -14.62
C LYS A 116 -60.96 12.82 -15.09
N ALA A 117 -59.72 13.22 -14.87
CA ALA A 117 -59.20 14.52 -15.29
C ALA A 117 -59.20 14.66 -16.82
N GLN A 118 -58.78 13.62 -17.54
CA GLN A 118 -58.82 13.57 -19.01
C GLN A 118 -60.25 13.69 -19.54
N ALA A 119 -61.21 12.98 -18.94
CA ALA A 119 -62.62 13.09 -19.32
C ALA A 119 -63.16 14.51 -19.08
N ALA A 120 -62.87 15.11 -17.92
CA ALA A 120 -63.27 16.49 -17.63
C ALA A 120 -62.65 17.50 -18.61
N ALA A 121 -61.36 17.35 -18.91
CA ALA A 121 -60.66 18.17 -19.89
C ALA A 121 -61.28 18.04 -21.28
N GLU A 122 -61.67 16.84 -21.69
CA GLU A 122 -62.32 16.62 -22.99
C GLU A 122 -63.70 17.26 -23.06
N ILE A 123 -64.52 17.14 -22.00
CA ILE A 123 -65.82 17.82 -21.93
C ILE A 123 -65.65 19.35 -21.97
N ALA A 124 -64.66 19.89 -21.26
CA ALA A 124 -64.33 21.31 -21.31
C ALA A 124 -63.90 21.75 -22.72
N ARG A 125 -63.03 20.96 -23.37
CA ARG A 125 -62.58 21.20 -24.75
C ARG A 125 -63.76 21.21 -25.73
N LEU A 126 -64.67 20.25 -25.63
CA LEU A 126 -65.88 20.18 -26.46
C LEU A 126 -66.82 21.36 -26.20
N THR A 127 -66.95 21.80 -24.94
CA THR A 127 -67.75 22.98 -24.58
C THR A 127 -67.19 24.25 -25.19
N VAL A 128 -65.87 24.45 -25.13
CA VAL A 128 -65.19 25.57 -25.79
C VAL A 128 -65.35 25.48 -27.31
N ALA A 129 -65.18 24.30 -27.89
CA ALA A 129 -65.36 24.09 -29.33
C ALA A 129 -66.79 24.42 -29.79
N ARG A 130 -67.79 24.14 -28.96
CA ARG A 130 -69.20 24.45 -29.21
C ARG A 130 -69.50 25.95 -29.13
N TYR A 131 -68.94 26.67 -28.16
CA TYR A 131 -69.22 28.10 -27.97
C TYR A 131 -68.40 29.02 -28.87
N LYS A 132 -67.19 28.61 -29.28
CA LYS A 132 -66.32 29.38 -30.17
C LYS A 132 -67.01 29.92 -31.44
N PRO A 133 -67.81 29.14 -32.21
CA PRO A 133 -68.49 29.66 -33.39
C PRO A 133 -69.71 30.55 -33.08
N LEU A 134 -70.22 30.53 -31.84
CA LEU A 134 -71.38 31.33 -31.43
C LEU A 134 -70.98 32.73 -30.92
N LEU A 135 -69.68 32.97 -30.72
CA LEU A 135 -69.14 34.28 -30.36
C LEU A 135 -69.50 35.32 -31.43
N GLY A 136 -70.16 36.41 -31.01
CA GLY A 136 -70.69 37.45 -31.90
C GLY A 136 -72.16 37.27 -32.29
N THR A 137 -72.80 36.18 -31.86
CA THR A 137 -74.26 36.01 -31.89
C THR A 137 -74.84 36.23 -30.48
N ASN A 138 -76.09 36.69 -30.34
CA ASN A 138 -76.75 36.87 -29.03
C ASN A 138 -77.19 35.53 -28.38
N TYR A 139 -76.49 34.43 -28.64
CA TYR A 139 -76.90 33.07 -28.24
C TYR A 139 -75.92 32.37 -27.28
N VAL A 140 -74.84 33.03 -26.87
CA VAL A 140 -73.85 32.55 -25.88
C VAL A 140 -73.28 33.69 -25.04
#